data_AF-Q63TB0-F1
#
_entry.id   AF-Q63TB0-F1
#
_cell.length_a   1.000
_cell.length_b   1.000
_cell.length_c   1.000
_cell.angle_alpha   90.00
_cell.angle_beta   90.00
_cell.angle_gamma   90.00
#
_symmetry.space_group_name_H-M   'P 1'
#
loop_
_entity.id
_entity.type
_entity.pdbx_description
1 polymer ?
#
loop_
_entity_poly.entity_id
_entity_poly.type
_entity_poly.pdbx_seq_one_letter_code
_entity_poly.pdbx_strand_id
1 'polypeptide(L)'
;MSIASPVRPPRRRVARALVLAAFVALAALGGTARASPDDARAARAARGARLFDGSDPMHGRLAGHAQVLPSTASRCANCHQPPAPRATPALAPPLDASSLLAPQKRRGGPPSAYTADSFCATLRSGIDPAHVTLKAAMPRYDATDAQCADLWAFLIPIPTSR
;
A
#
# COMPACT_ATOMS: atom_id res chain seq x y z
N MET A 1 44.19 -69.66 0.65
CA MET A 1 44.43 -68.21 0.47
C MET A 1 43.23 -67.62 -0.24
N SER A 2 42.51 -66.74 0.45
CA SER A 2 41.27 -66.09 -0.01
C SER A 2 41.57 -64.92 -0.95
N ILE A 3 40.72 -64.73 -1.97
CA ILE A 3 40.63 -63.46 -2.69
C ILE A 3 39.15 -63.15 -2.93
N ALA A 4 38.61 -62.25 -2.12
CA ALA A 4 37.28 -61.69 -2.30
C ALA A 4 37.34 -60.61 -3.39
N SER A 5 36.51 -60.72 -4.44
CA SER A 5 36.34 -59.67 -5.42
C SER A 5 35.37 -58.60 -4.90
N PRO A 6 35.67 -57.29 -5.02
CA PRO A 6 34.74 -56.24 -4.65
C PRO A 6 33.62 -56.11 -5.70
N VAL A 7 32.38 -56.17 -5.22
CA VAL A 7 31.14 -55.96 -5.99
C VAL A 7 31.10 -54.51 -6.48
N ARG A 8 31.17 -54.30 -7.80
CA ARG A 8 31.06 -52.98 -8.44
C ARG A 8 29.56 -52.61 -8.56
N PRO A 9 29.07 -51.53 -7.94
CA PRO A 9 27.65 -51.21 -8.02
C PRO A 9 27.25 -50.79 -9.44
N PRO A 10 26.01 -51.10 -9.87
CA PRO A 10 25.56 -50.84 -11.23
C PRO A 10 25.45 -49.33 -11.49
N ARG A 11 26.10 -48.87 -12.57
CA ARG A 11 26.20 -47.48 -13.05
C ARG A 11 24.88 -46.67 -13.02
N ARG A 12 23.74 -47.36 -13.10
CA ARG A 12 22.38 -46.78 -13.06
C ARG A 12 22.00 -46.18 -11.69
N ARG A 13 22.58 -46.66 -10.59
CA ARG A 13 22.34 -46.11 -9.24
C ARG A 13 23.10 -44.80 -9.00
N VAL A 14 24.30 -44.68 -9.58
CA VAL A 14 25.13 -43.47 -9.50
C VAL A 14 24.51 -42.32 -10.32
N ALA A 15 23.98 -42.61 -11.51
CA ALA A 15 23.32 -41.61 -12.35
C ALA A 15 22.05 -41.02 -11.71
N ARG A 16 21.23 -41.84 -11.02
CA ARG A 16 20.03 -41.37 -10.31
C ARG A 16 20.35 -40.51 -9.10
N ALA A 17 21.40 -40.84 -8.35
CA ALA A 17 21.85 -40.03 -7.21
C ALA A 17 22.36 -38.65 -7.64
N LEU A 18 23.03 -38.56 -8.80
CA LEU A 18 23.53 -37.30 -9.35
C LEU A 18 22.41 -36.37 -9.86
N VAL A 19 21.38 -36.91 -10.51
CA VAL A 19 20.22 -36.13 -10.97
C VAL A 19 19.41 -35.59 -9.78
N LEU A 20 19.24 -36.39 -8.73
CA LEU A 20 18.53 -35.96 -7.52
C LEU A 20 19.31 -34.86 -6.77
N ALA A 21 20.64 -35.00 -6.67
CA ALA A 21 21.51 -34.00 -6.06
C ALA A 21 21.51 -32.68 -6.85
N ALA A 22 21.45 -32.74 -8.19
CA ALA A 22 21.34 -31.56 -9.03
C ALA A 22 20.00 -30.81 -8.84
N PHE A 23 18.88 -31.53 -8.68
CA PHE A 23 17.58 -30.91 -8.39
C PHE A 23 17.50 -30.28 -6.99
N VAL A 24 18.10 -30.92 -5.97
CA VAL A 24 18.17 -30.35 -4.61
C VAL A 24 19.10 -29.14 -4.56
N ALA A 25 20.22 -29.16 -5.28
CA ALA A 25 21.10 -28.01 -5.42
C ALA A 25 20.41 -26.84 -6.14
N LEU A 26 19.63 -27.11 -7.20
CA LEU A 26 18.90 -26.06 -7.93
C LEU A 26 17.78 -25.43 -7.09
N ALA A 27 17.12 -26.20 -6.22
CA ALA A 27 16.15 -25.68 -5.26
C ALA A 27 16.79 -24.86 -4.12
N ALA A 28 18.04 -25.17 -3.73
CA ALA A 28 18.78 -24.40 -2.73
C ALA A 28 19.38 -23.10 -3.28
N LEU A 29 19.60 -22.98 -4.59
CA LEU A 29 20.00 -21.74 -5.26
C LEU A 29 18.82 -20.83 -5.64
N GLY A 30 17.58 -21.29 -5.46
CA GLY A 30 16.37 -20.46 -5.48
C GLY A 30 16.31 -19.55 -4.26
N GLY A 31 17.31 -18.69 -4.11
CA GLY A 31 17.43 -17.74 -3.02
C GLY A 31 16.13 -16.96 -2.86
N THR A 32 15.61 -16.93 -1.64
CA THR A 32 14.51 -16.05 -1.27
C THR A 32 15.00 -14.61 -1.41
N ALA A 33 14.81 -14.03 -2.60
CA ALA A 33 15.01 -12.62 -2.84
C ALA A 33 14.11 -11.87 -1.84
N ARG A 34 14.70 -11.39 -0.75
CA ARG A 34 13.99 -10.55 0.21
C ARG A 34 13.67 -9.26 -0.52
N ALA A 35 12.38 -9.01 -0.73
CA ALA A 35 11.92 -7.74 -1.29
C ALA A 35 12.56 -6.60 -0.50
N SER A 36 13.17 -5.65 -1.21
CA SER A 36 13.76 -4.48 -0.57
C SER A 36 12.67 -3.70 0.17
N PRO A 37 12.99 -2.98 1.27
CA PRO A 37 12.07 -2.02 1.86
C PRO A 37 11.46 -1.06 0.83
N ASP A 38 12.23 -0.69 -0.19
CA ASP A 38 11.78 0.17 -1.29
C ASP A 38 10.74 -0.51 -2.17
N ASP A 39 10.92 -1.80 -2.50
CA ASP A 39 9.94 -2.59 -3.26
C ASP A 39 8.63 -2.73 -2.48
N ALA A 40 8.73 -2.99 -1.18
CA ALA A 40 7.58 -3.10 -0.30
C ALA A 40 6.82 -1.76 -0.18
N ARG A 41 7.52 -0.62 -0.23
CA ARG A 41 6.92 0.72 -0.23
C ARG A 41 6.28 1.03 -1.58
N ALA A 42 6.95 0.75 -2.69
CA ALA A 42 6.40 0.91 -4.04
C ALA A 42 5.13 0.08 -4.22
N ALA A 43 5.13 -1.17 -3.73
CA ALA A 43 3.95 -2.03 -3.74
C ALA A 43 2.80 -1.43 -2.91
N ARG A 44 3.07 -0.85 -1.73
CA ARG A 44 2.07 -0.12 -0.93
C ARG A 44 1.49 1.07 -1.69
N ALA A 45 2.35 1.91 -2.26
CA ALA A 45 1.94 3.07 -3.04
C ALA A 45 1.09 2.66 -4.26
N ALA A 46 1.43 1.57 -4.93
CA ALA A 46 0.64 1.03 -6.04
C ALA A 46 -0.76 0.56 -5.59
N ARG A 47 -0.89 -0.04 -4.40
CA ARG A 47 -2.21 -0.35 -3.82
C ARG A 47 -2.97 0.92 -3.43
N GLY A 48 -2.28 1.90 -2.83
CA GLY A 48 -2.85 3.20 -2.50
C GLY A 48 -3.41 3.93 -3.71
N ALA A 49 -2.72 3.88 -4.85
CA ALA A 49 -3.20 4.45 -6.11
C ALA A 49 -4.54 3.83 -6.56
N ARG A 50 -4.67 2.50 -6.45
CA ARG A 50 -5.92 1.79 -6.79
C ARG A 50 -7.06 2.03 -5.80
N LEU A 51 -6.75 2.32 -4.54
CA LEU A 51 -7.76 2.79 -3.58
C LEU A 51 -8.22 4.21 -3.92
N PHE A 52 -7.27 5.09 -4.28
CA PHE A 52 -7.55 6.49 -4.63
C PHE A 52 -8.44 6.62 -5.87
N ASP A 53 -8.18 5.82 -6.91
CA ASP A 53 -8.99 5.76 -8.12
C ASP A 53 -10.21 4.81 -8.02
N GLY A 54 -10.35 4.10 -6.90
CA GLY A 54 -11.40 3.12 -6.61
C GLY A 54 -11.50 1.95 -7.58
N SER A 55 -10.36 1.49 -8.11
CA SER A 55 -10.20 0.17 -8.72
C SER A 55 -10.20 -0.93 -7.65
N ASP A 56 -9.60 -0.66 -6.49
CA ASP A 56 -9.73 -1.50 -5.30
C ASP A 56 -10.87 -0.92 -4.42
N PRO A 57 -11.78 -1.75 -3.88
CA PRO A 57 -12.93 -1.25 -3.14
C PRO A 57 -12.53 -0.66 -1.78
N MET A 58 -13.08 0.51 -1.47
CA MET A 58 -13.07 1.10 -0.14
C MET A 58 -14.46 1.63 0.17
N HIS A 59 -15.15 0.96 1.09
CA HIS A 59 -16.54 1.27 1.41
C HIS A 59 -16.64 2.62 2.10
N GLY A 60 -17.46 3.51 1.54
CA GLY A 60 -17.71 4.83 2.09
C GLY A 60 -19.20 5.14 2.14
N ARG A 61 -19.59 6.05 3.04
CA ARG A 61 -20.96 6.56 3.20
C ARG A 61 -20.91 8.08 3.27
N LEU A 62 -21.97 8.75 2.84
CA LEU A 62 -22.10 10.18 3.11
C LEU A 62 -22.49 10.41 4.57
N ALA A 63 -22.05 11.53 5.15
CA ALA A 63 -22.40 11.85 6.54
C ALA A 63 -23.93 11.96 6.69
N GLY A 64 -24.50 11.23 7.66
CA GLY A 64 -25.94 11.17 7.88
C GLY A 64 -26.70 10.13 7.02
N HIS A 65 -26.00 9.37 6.19
CA HIS A 65 -26.59 8.30 5.35
C HIS A 65 -26.11 6.92 5.78
N ALA A 66 -27.01 5.94 5.77
CA ALA A 66 -26.70 4.55 6.14
C ALA A 66 -26.11 3.74 4.96
N GLN A 67 -26.44 4.14 3.74
CA GLN A 67 -26.14 3.41 2.52
C GLN A 67 -24.64 3.48 2.18
N VAL A 68 -24.05 2.31 1.93
CA VAL A 68 -22.70 2.24 1.33
C VAL A 68 -22.78 2.71 -0.11
N LEU A 69 -21.89 3.63 -0.47
CA LEU A 69 -21.73 4.10 -1.83
C LEU A 69 -21.07 3.00 -2.69
N PRO A 70 -21.44 2.87 -3.98
CA PRO A 70 -20.65 2.10 -4.93
C PRO A 70 -19.20 2.60 -4.94
N SER A 71 -18.23 1.70 -5.17
CA SER A 71 -16.80 2.05 -5.23
C SER A 71 -16.50 3.14 -6.26
N THR A 72 -17.29 3.24 -7.33
CA THR A 72 -17.21 4.29 -8.35
C THR A 72 -17.62 5.68 -7.85
N ALA A 73 -18.52 5.75 -6.87
CA ALA A 73 -19.00 6.99 -6.29
C ALA A 73 -18.13 7.46 -5.11
N SER A 74 -17.51 6.54 -4.36
CA SER A 74 -16.67 6.84 -3.20
C SER A 74 -15.18 7.06 -3.53
N ARG A 75 -14.79 7.20 -4.81
CA ARG A 75 -13.39 7.38 -5.22
C ARG A 75 -12.86 8.72 -4.74
N CYS A 76 -11.65 8.74 -4.18
CA CYS A 76 -10.98 10.00 -3.83
C CYS A 76 -10.78 10.89 -5.07
N ALA A 77 -10.46 10.25 -6.21
CA ALA A 77 -10.24 10.90 -7.49
C ALA A 77 -11.46 11.64 -8.07
N ASN A 78 -12.67 11.40 -7.55
CA ASN A 78 -13.87 12.14 -7.98
C ASN A 78 -13.82 13.61 -7.52
N CYS A 79 -13.10 13.91 -6.43
CA CYS A 79 -13.08 15.23 -5.81
C CYS A 79 -11.67 15.82 -5.66
N HIS A 80 -10.68 14.97 -5.40
CA HIS A 80 -9.30 15.36 -5.09
C HIS A 80 -8.37 15.10 -6.27
N GLN A 81 -7.34 15.93 -6.41
CA GLN A 81 -6.23 15.63 -7.32
C GLN A 81 -5.23 14.68 -6.66
N PRO A 82 -4.65 13.73 -7.43
CA PRO A 82 -3.58 12.87 -6.95
C PRO A 82 -2.26 13.65 -6.75
N PRO A 83 -1.21 13.01 -6.20
CA PRO A 83 0.16 13.53 -6.09
C PRO A 83 0.88 13.70 -7.45
N ALA A 84 0.24 14.39 -8.39
CA ALA A 84 0.81 14.90 -9.63
C ALA A 84 -0.24 15.84 -10.25
N PRO A 85 0.16 17.02 -10.74
CA PRO A 85 -0.81 18.01 -11.21
C PRO A 85 -1.59 17.49 -12.43
N ARG A 86 -2.91 17.48 -12.32
CA ARG A 86 -3.80 17.56 -13.49
C ARG A 86 -4.24 19.01 -13.66
N ALA A 87 -4.32 19.47 -14.90
CA ALA A 87 -4.72 20.85 -15.26
C ALA A 87 -6.21 21.17 -15.02
N THR A 88 -6.95 20.30 -14.35
CA THR A 88 -8.40 20.43 -14.16
C THR A 88 -8.73 20.96 -12.76
N PRO A 89 -9.69 21.90 -12.63
CA PRO A 89 -10.21 22.32 -11.34
C PRO A 89 -10.69 21.13 -10.52
N ALA A 90 -10.33 21.10 -9.24
CA ALA A 90 -10.74 20.05 -8.30
C ALA A 90 -11.87 20.57 -7.41
N LEU A 91 -12.80 19.69 -7.03
CA LEU A 91 -13.90 20.02 -6.11
C LEU A 91 -13.43 20.12 -4.65
N ALA A 92 -12.28 19.53 -4.34
CA ALA A 92 -11.66 19.51 -3.03
C ALA A 92 -10.16 19.82 -3.12
N PRO A 93 -9.50 20.18 -2.00
CA PRO A 93 -8.06 20.43 -1.99
C PRO A 93 -7.25 19.25 -2.56
N PRO A 94 -6.08 19.48 -3.16
CA PRO A 94 -5.21 18.39 -3.59
C PRO A 94 -4.86 17.49 -2.40
N LEU A 95 -4.69 16.18 -2.64
CA LEU A 95 -4.16 15.25 -1.65
C LEU A 95 -2.74 14.89 -2.08
N ASP A 96 -1.77 15.62 -1.53
CA ASP A 96 -0.34 15.41 -1.77
C ASP A 96 0.46 15.77 -0.52
N ALA A 97 1.77 15.55 -0.57
CA ALA A 97 2.65 15.85 0.55
C ALA A 97 2.62 17.33 0.96
N SER A 98 2.43 18.26 0.02
CA SER A 98 2.40 19.68 0.33
C SER A 98 1.13 20.07 1.09
N SER A 99 -0.02 19.50 0.76
CA SER A 99 -1.29 19.81 1.42
C SER A 99 -1.47 19.09 2.75
N LEU A 100 -1.00 17.86 2.87
CA LEU A 100 -1.19 17.03 4.06
C LEU A 100 -0.17 17.34 5.16
N LEU A 101 1.08 17.64 4.80
CA LEU A 101 2.14 17.90 5.78
C LEU A 101 2.27 19.39 6.16
N ALA A 102 1.57 20.29 5.45
CA ALA A 102 1.56 21.71 5.80
C ALA A 102 0.88 21.95 7.16
N PRO A 103 1.51 22.72 8.07
CA PRO A 103 0.87 23.11 9.33
C PRO A 103 -0.39 23.95 9.09
N GLN A 104 -1.53 23.48 9.59
CA GLN A 104 -2.81 24.19 9.55
C GLN A 104 -3.03 24.95 10.86
N LYS A 105 -3.34 26.25 10.77
CA LYS A 105 -3.67 27.07 11.95
C LYS A 105 -5.10 26.81 12.43
N ARG A 106 -5.31 26.83 13.75
CA ARG A 106 -6.64 26.87 14.38
C ARG A 106 -6.77 28.03 15.36
N ARG A 107 -8.01 28.37 15.72
CA ARG A 107 -8.28 29.30 16.84
C ARG A 107 -7.92 28.61 18.16
N GLY A 108 -6.99 29.21 18.90
CA GLY A 108 -6.68 28.85 20.28
C GLY A 108 -5.88 27.55 20.48
N GLY A 109 -5.08 27.12 19.50
CA GLY A 109 -4.20 25.94 19.67
C GLY A 109 -2.98 25.97 18.73
N PRO A 110 -1.98 25.11 18.97
CA PRO A 110 -0.83 25.00 18.09
C PRO A 110 -1.25 24.50 16.70
N PRO A 111 -0.50 24.84 15.64
CA PRO A 111 -0.74 24.30 14.30
C PRO A 111 -0.68 22.77 14.30
N SER A 112 -1.54 22.13 13.52
CA SER A 112 -1.57 20.68 13.32
C SER A 112 -1.31 20.34 11.86
N ALA A 113 -0.58 19.26 11.61
CA ALA A 113 -0.42 18.67 10.28
C ALA A 113 -0.91 17.22 10.32
N TYR A 114 -1.20 16.64 9.15
CA TYR A 114 -1.56 15.23 9.10
C TYR A 114 -0.36 14.34 9.41
N THR A 115 -0.65 13.28 10.14
CA THR A 115 0.14 12.06 10.29
C THR A 115 -0.61 10.92 9.61
N ALA A 116 0.03 9.77 9.41
CA ALA A 116 -0.66 8.58 8.90
C ALA A 116 -1.90 8.22 9.77
N ASP A 117 -1.74 8.28 11.09
CA ASP A 117 -2.80 7.94 12.04
C ASP A 117 -3.95 8.94 12.01
N SER A 118 -3.64 10.23 12.04
CA SER A 118 -4.67 11.27 12.02
C SER A 118 -5.36 11.35 10.66
N PHE A 119 -4.65 11.08 9.56
CA PHE A 119 -5.27 10.90 8.24
C PHE A 119 -6.28 9.77 8.24
N CYS A 120 -5.93 8.60 8.79
CA CYS A 120 -6.84 7.47 8.88
C CYS A 120 -8.05 7.77 9.76
N ALA A 121 -7.83 8.44 10.91
CA ALA A 121 -8.91 8.90 11.78
C ALA A 121 -9.85 9.89 11.06
N THR A 122 -9.29 10.79 10.24
CA THR A 122 -10.08 11.72 9.41
C THR A 122 -10.87 11.00 8.32
N LEU A 123 -10.34 9.97 7.67
CA LEU A 123 -11.13 9.20 6.69
C LEU A 123 -12.35 8.53 7.32
N ARG A 124 -12.23 8.06 8.57
CA ARG A 124 -13.30 7.37 9.29
C ARG A 124 -14.32 8.34 9.89
N SER A 125 -13.86 9.39 10.54
CA SER A 125 -14.72 10.36 11.26
C SER A 125 -15.15 11.56 10.41
N GLY A 126 -14.32 11.94 9.44
CA GLY A 126 -14.34 13.20 8.72
C GLY A 126 -14.18 14.42 9.61
N ILE A 127 -13.35 14.29 10.64
CA ILE A 127 -12.83 15.39 11.44
C ILE A 127 -11.33 15.43 11.19
N ASP A 128 -10.81 16.59 10.80
CA ASP A 128 -9.38 16.77 10.53
C ASP A 128 -8.55 16.93 11.83
N PRO A 129 -7.20 16.91 11.76
CA PRO A 129 -6.34 17.09 12.93
C PRO A 129 -6.53 18.45 13.63
N ALA A 130 -6.98 19.47 12.88
CA ALA A 130 -7.32 20.79 13.42
C ALA A 130 -8.71 20.81 14.10
N HIS A 131 -9.40 19.67 14.16
CA HIS A 131 -10.75 19.46 14.70
C HIS A 131 -11.84 20.17 13.89
N VAL A 132 -11.60 20.36 12.60
CA VAL A 132 -12.59 20.88 11.65
C VAL A 132 -13.37 19.72 11.05
N THR A 133 -14.69 19.82 11.11
CA THR A 133 -15.59 18.86 10.45
C THR A 133 -15.55 19.05 8.93
N LEU A 134 -15.26 17.98 8.21
CA LEU A 134 -15.23 17.98 6.75
C LEU A 134 -16.65 17.95 6.17
N LYS A 135 -16.80 18.52 4.96
CA LYS A 135 -18.08 18.60 4.23
C LYS A 135 -18.79 17.24 4.21
N ALA A 136 -20.12 17.24 4.34
CA ALA A 136 -20.92 16.01 4.32
C ALA A 136 -20.81 15.21 3.01
N ALA A 137 -20.49 15.90 1.91
CA ALA A 137 -20.23 15.30 0.60
C ALA A 137 -18.94 14.46 0.54
N MET A 138 -18.00 14.64 1.49
CA MET A 138 -16.83 13.77 1.57
C MET A 138 -17.24 12.44 2.24
N PRO A 139 -17.03 11.28 1.60
CA PRO A 139 -17.40 10.01 2.22
C PRO A 139 -16.63 9.75 3.53
N ARG A 140 -17.31 9.09 4.47
CA ARG A 140 -16.74 8.47 5.67
C ARG A 140 -16.48 7.01 5.36
N TYR A 141 -15.25 6.56 5.53
CA TYR A 141 -14.82 5.24 5.06
C TYR A 141 -14.69 4.25 6.20
N ASP A 142 -15.11 3.01 5.95
CA ASP A 142 -14.78 1.85 6.80
C ASP A 142 -13.40 1.30 6.43
N ALA A 143 -12.41 2.20 6.30
CA ALA A 143 -11.08 1.86 5.86
C ALA A 143 -10.33 1.06 6.93
N THR A 144 -9.74 -0.07 6.54
CA THR A 144 -8.80 -0.83 7.39
C THR A 144 -7.49 -0.08 7.58
N ASP A 145 -6.73 -0.42 8.63
CA ASP A 145 -5.41 0.19 8.86
C ASP A 145 -4.45 -0.06 7.69
N ALA A 146 -4.55 -1.24 7.04
CA ALA A 146 -3.76 -1.56 5.85
C ALA A 146 -4.10 -0.64 4.66
N GLN A 147 -5.39 -0.39 4.40
CA GLN A 147 -5.83 0.53 3.35
C GLN A 147 -5.37 1.96 3.64
N CYS A 148 -5.45 2.42 4.89
CA CYS A 148 -4.93 3.71 5.30
C CYS A 148 -3.42 3.82 5.06
N ALA A 149 -2.65 2.79 5.42
CA ALA A 149 -1.20 2.76 5.21
C ALA A 149 -0.83 2.76 3.71
N ASP A 150 -1.56 2.02 2.89
CA ASP A 150 -1.38 1.98 1.43
C ASP A 150 -1.68 3.36 0.80
N LEU A 151 -2.80 3.99 1.17
CA LEU A 151 -3.15 5.35 0.73
C LEU A 151 -2.10 6.37 1.17
N TRP A 152 -1.71 6.38 2.44
CA TRP A 152 -0.68 7.29 2.93
C TRP A 152 0.64 7.11 2.18
N ALA A 153 1.01 5.87 1.85
CA ALA A 153 2.21 5.58 1.07
C ALA A 153 2.16 6.15 -0.35
N PHE A 154 0.98 6.18 -0.97
CA PHE A 154 0.75 6.80 -2.26
C PHE A 154 0.79 8.34 -2.19
N LEU A 155 0.12 8.92 -1.19
CA LEU A 155 -0.05 10.38 -1.06
C LEU A 155 1.23 11.10 -0.63
N ILE A 156 2.08 10.43 0.16
CA ILE A 156 3.33 10.95 0.69
C ILE A 156 4.50 10.14 0.11
N PRO A 157 4.85 10.32 -1.17
CA PRO A 157 6.03 9.69 -1.74
C PRO A 157 7.28 10.30 -1.10
N ILE A 158 8.25 9.44 -0.77
CA ILE A 158 9.57 9.91 -0.35
C ILE A 158 10.27 10.46 -1.59
N PRO A 159 10.89 11.66 -1.53
CA PRO A 159 11.68 12.16 -2.64
C PRO A 159 12.75 11.14 -3.00
N THR A 160 12.71 10.59 -4.21
CA THR A 160 13.81 9.78 -4.73
C THR A 160 14.94 10.74 -5.07
N SER A 161 16.01 10.76 -4.28
CA SER A 161 17.25 11.43 -4.64
C SER A 161 17.68 10.95 -6.02
N ARG A 162 17.66 11.84 -7.01
CA ARG A 162 18.24 11.60 -8.33
C ARG A 162 19.68 12.08 -8.34
#